data_AF-A0A7Y8H8J7-F1
#
_entry.id   AF-A0A7Y8H8J7-F1
#
_cell.length_a   1.000
_cell.length_b   1.000
_cell.length_c   1.000
_cell.angle_alpha   90.00
_cell.angle_beta   90.00
_cell.angle_gamma   90.00
#
_symmetry.space_group_name_H-M   'P 1'
#
loop_
_entity.id
_entity.type
_entity.pdbx_description
1 polymer ?
#
loop_
_entity_poly.entity_id
_entity_poly.type
_entity_poly.pdbx_seq_one_letter_code
_entity_poly.pdbx_strand_id
1 'polypeptide(L)'
;MKIFKVLLSILVTLAFVASAFGGMNVLEYKDGEMGKVTFDGKLHNEKLGPGKCMECHKGNTPFAMKKPGTEGSSKIMKADHVAGKFCGTCHDGTKAFGWQEGSDCTKCHKKEETK
;
A
#
# COMPACT_ATOMS: atom_id res chain seq x y z
N MET A 1 1.36 32.78 -33.53
CA MET A 1 2.37 32.60 -32.47
C MET A 1 1.81 32.61 -31.04
N LYS A 2 0.90 33.52 -30.66
CA LYS A 2 0.30 33.53 -29.30
C LYS A 2 -0.61 32.33 -29.02
N ILE A 3 -1.46 31.95 -29.97
CA ILE A 3 -2.40 30.82 -29.85
C ILE A 3 -1.66 29.47 -29.71
N PHE A 4 -0.56 29.28 -30.45
CA PHE A 4 0.27 28.09 -30.36
C PHE A 4 0.99 27.98 -29.01
N LYS A 5 1.42 29.12 -28.43
CA LYS A 5 1.99 29.17 -27.06
C LYS A 5 0.94 28.87 -25.97
N VAL A 6 -0.31 29.29 -26.16
CA VAL A 6 -1.43 29.02 -25.24
C VAL A 6 -1.84 27.54 -25.30
N LEU A 7 -1.93 26.95 -26.49
CA LEU A 7 -2.24 25.53 -26.66
C LEU A 7 -1.12 24.64 -26.07
N LEU A 8 0.14 25.03 -26.26
CA LEU A 8 1.28 24.33 -25.67
C LEU A 8 1.28 24.42 -24.13
N SER A 9 0.94 25.58 -23.54
CA SER A 9 0.85 25.70 -22.07
C SER A 9 -0.32 24.91 -21.46
N ILE A 10 -1.45 24.80 -22.17
CA ILE A 10 -2.59 23.98 -21.75
C ILE A 10 -2.21 22.48 -21.82
N LEU A 11 -1.49 22.06 -22.86
CA LEU A 11 -1.07 20.66 -22.99
C LEU A 11 -0.08 20.25 -21.88
N VAL A 12 0.85 21.15 -21.51
CA VAL A 12 1.82 20.92 -20.42
C VAL A 12 1.14 20.84 -19.06
N THR A 13 0.11 21.68 -18.80
CA THR A 13 -0.64 21.63 -17.55
C THR A 13 -1.50 20.37 -17.43
N LEU A 14 -2.17 19.93 -18.51
CA LEU A 14 -2.90 18.65 -18.51
C LEU A 14 -1.99 17.45 -18.24
N ALA A 15 -0.77 17.43 -18.79
CA ALA A 15 0.19 16.35 -18.56
C ALA A 15 0.64 16.26 -17.09
N PHE A 16 0.77 17.39 -16.40
CA PHE A 16 1.12 17.44 -14.98
C PHE A 16 -0.01 16.94 -14.05
N VAL A 17 -1.27 17.18 -14.42
CA VAL A 17 -2.43 16.72 -13.63
C VAL A 17 -2.58 15.19 -13.70
N ALA A 18 -2.29 14.59 -14.85
CA ALA A 18 -2.37 13.14 -15.02
C ALA A 18 -1.37 12.36 -14.13
N SER A 19 -0.23 12.97 -13.78
CA SER A 19 0.82 12.32 -12.98
C SER A 19 0.44 12.15 -11.51
N ALA A 20 -0.52 12.93 -10.99
CA ALA A 20 -0.92 12.93 -9.58
C ALA A 20 -1.85 11.76 -9.19
N PHE A 21 -2.38 11.01 -10.16
CA PHE A 21 -3.29 9.88 -9.92
C PHE A 21 -2.59 8.51 -9.91
N GLY A 22 -1.27 8.46 -10.14
CA GLY A 22 -0.51 7.21 -10.12
C GLY A 22 -0.14 6.81 -8.70
N GLY A 23 -0.92 5.95 -8.04
CA GLY A 23 -0.50 5.48 -6.70
C GLY A 23 -1.29 4.42 -5.94
N MET A 24 -2.35 3.80 -6.46
CA MET A 24 -2.98 2.63 -5.80
C MET A 24 -2.46 1.34 -6.44
N ASN A 25 -1.24 0.95 -6.07
CA ASN A 25 -0.61 -0.24 -6.61
C ASN A 25 -0.96 -1.48 -5.79
N VAL A 26 -0.98 -2.62 -6.47
CA VAL A 26 -0.86 -3.93 -5.84
C VAL A 26 0.62 -4.16 -5.53
N LEU A 27 0.93 -4.40 -4.27
CA LEU A 27 2.29 -4.62 -3.78
C LEU A 27 2.44 -6.07 -3.33
N GLU A 28 3.56 -6.70 -3.66
CA GLU A 28 3.87 -8.07 -3.23
C GLU A 28 5.03 -8.08 -2.24
N TYR A 29 4.83 -8.74 -1.10
CA TYR A 29 5.86 -9.07 -0.12
C TYR A 29 6.18 -10.56 -0.30
N LYS A 30 7.35 -10.84 -0.87
CA LYS A 30 7.80 -12.22 -1.21
C LYS A 30 8.67 -12.85 -0.14
N ASP A 31 9.15 -12.04 0.80
CA ASP A 31 10.07 -12.45 1.84
C ASP A 31 9.29 -12.98 3.05
N GLY A 32 9.10 -14.31 3.11
CA GLY A 32 8.48 -14.95 4.27
C GLY A 32 8.23 -16.45 4.08
N GLU A 33 8.48 -17.24 5.12
CA GLU A 33 8.29 -18.71 5.10
C GLU A 33 6.82 -19.13 4.94
N MET A 34 5.89 -18.23 5.28
CA MET A 34 4.44 -18.48 5.22
C MET A 34 3.83 -18.28 3.82
N GLY A 35 4.64 -17.89 2.83
CA GLY A 35 4.19 -17.57 1.48
C GLY A 35 3.98 -16.07 1.25
N LYS A 36 3.79 -15.71 -0.02
CA LYS A 36 3.71 -14.31 -0.46
C LYS A 36 2.48 -13.60 0.11
N VAL A 37 2.65 -12.31 0.43
CA VAL A 37 1.55 -11.44 0.85
C VAL A 37 1.32 -10.37 -0.20
N THR A 38 0.07 -10.24 -0.66
CA THR A 38 -0.33 -9.21 -1.61
C THR A 38 -1.12 -8.12 -0.89
N PHE A 39 -0.64 -6.90 -0.96
CA PHE A 39 -1.35 -5.71 -0.48
C PHE A 39 -1.99 -4.98 -1.65
N ASP A 40 -3.30 -4.74 -1.57
CA ASP A 40 -4.06 -3.99 -2.56
C ASP A 40 -4.41 -2.60 -2.02
N GLY A 41 -3.71 -1.56 -2.50
CA GLY A 41 -3.96 -0.18 -2.08
C GLY A 41 -5.33 0.36 -2.51
N LYS A 42 -5.90 -0.14 -3.61
CA LYS A 42 -7.23 0.27 -4.08
C LYS A 42 -8.31 -0.27 -3.14
N LEU A 43 -8.21 -1.56 -2.79
CA LEU A 43 -9.14 -2.19 -1.86
C LEU A 43 -9.10 -1.50 -0.49
N HIS A 44 -7.91 -1.18 0.03
CA HIS A 44 -7.79 -0.48 1.31
C HIS A 44 -8.38 0.92 1.24
N ASN A 45 -8.13 1.67 0.16
CA ASN A 45 -8.71 3.00 -0.02
C ASN A 45 -10.25 2.94 -0.17
N GLU A 46 -10.80 1.95 -0.86
CA GLU A 46 -12.24 1.72 -0.97
C GLU A 46 -12.89 1.44 0.39
N LYS A 47 -12.20 0.72 1.28
CA LYS A 47 -12.69 0.40 2.62
C LYS A 47 -12.54 1.54 3.62
N LEU A 48 -11.44 2.29 3.56
CA LEU A 48 -11.17 3.43 4.44
C LEU A 48 -11.93 4.70 4.04
N GLY A 49 -12.25 4.83 2.76
CA GLY A 49 -12.94 5.99 2.19
C GLY A 49 -11.98 7.04 1.63
N PRO A 50 -12.53 8.02 0.89
CA PRO A 50 -11.75 9.02 0.18
C PRO A 50 -10.94 9.92 1.14
N GLY A 51 -9.74 10.32 0.73
CA GLY A 51 -8.90 11.27 1.47
C GLY A 51 -8.12 10.66 2.64
N LYS A 52 -8.20 9.35 2.85
CA LYS A 52 -7.49 8.64 3.94
C LYS A 52 -6.07 8.19 3.60
N CYS A 53 -5.52 8.62 2.46
CA CYS A 53 -4.17 8.26 2.02
C CYS A 53 -3.10 8.51 3.09
N MET A 54 -3.27 9.59 3.87
CA MET A 54 -2.33 9.99 4.91
C MET A 54 -2.45 9.16 6.20
N GLU A 55 -3.52 8.38 6.39
CA GLU A 55 -3.61 7.42 7.50
C GLU A 55 -2.57 6.30 7.36
N CYS A 56 -2.09 6.05 6.13
CA CYS A 56 -1.04 5.08 5.84
C CYS A 56 0.35 5.69 5.58
N HIS A 57 0.44 6.99 5.26
CA HIS A 57 1.66 7.62 4.73
C HIS A 57 2.17 8.88 5.46
N LYS A 58 1.49 9.38 6.49
CA LYS A 58 1.92 10.55 7.29
C LYS A 58 2.86 10.21 8.46
N GLY A 59 4.04 10.82 8.50
CA GLY A 59 4.90 10.80 9.70
C GLY A 59 5.39 9.40 10.07
N ASN A 60 5.09 8.93 11.29
CA ASN A 60 5.41 7.57 11.78
C ASN A 60 4.44 6.48 11.26
N THR A 61 3.75 6.74 10.16
CA THR A 61 2.79 5.82 9.59
C THR A 61 3.39 4.51 9.16
N PRO A 62 2.55 3.46 9.07
CA PRO A 62 3.07 2.11 8.91
C PRO A 62 3.77 1.89 7.59
N PHE A 63 3.49 2.65 6.52
CA PHE A 63 4.10 2.41 5.20
C PHE A 63 4.67 3.69 4.57
N ALA A 64 5.97 3.68 4.30
CA ALA A 64 6.54 4.64 3.37
C ALA A 64 5.98 4.39 1.95
N MET A 65 5.85 5.44 1.13
CA MET A 65 5.51 5.31 -0.30
C MET A 65 6.69 4.75 -1.11
N LYS A 66 7.27 3.63 -0.66
CA LYS A 66 8.33 2.87 -1.33
C LYS A 66 7.82 1.48 -1.61
N LYS A 67 8.23 0.92 -2.76
CA LYS A 67 7.87 -0.45 -3.13
C LYS A 67 8.54 -1.44 -2.17
N PRO A 68 7.86 -2.52 -1.73
CA PRO A 68 8.51 -3.57 -0.94
C PRO A 68 9.70 -4.17 -1.67
N GLY A 69 10.74 -4.57 -0.94
CA GLY A 69 11.95 -5.19 -1.48
C GLY A 69 12.95 -4.23 -2.12
N THR A 70 12.66 -2.92 -2.20
CA THR A 70 13.65 -1.91 -2.64
C THR A 70 14.46 -1.36 -1.47
N GLU A 71 15.59 -0.71 -1.76
CA GLU A 71 16.40 -0.06 -0.73
C GLU A 71 15.60 0.96 0.08
N GLY A 72 15.70 0.85 1.41
CA GLY A 72 14.96 1.67 2.35
C GLY A 72 13.44 1.42 2.36
N SER A 73 12.96 0.29 1.81
CA SER A 73 11.61 -0.22 2.07
C SER A 73 11.56 -0.93 3.42
N SER A 74 10.39 -0.93 4.05
CA SER A 74 10.19 -1.57 5.34
C SER A 74 10.13 -3.09 5.19
N LYS A 75 11.03 -3.80 5.88
CA LYS A 75 10.86 -5.23 6.14
C LYS A 75 9.88 -5.41 7.29
N ILE A 76 8.86 -6.23 7.07
CA ILE A 76 7.76 -6.40 8.01
C ILE A 76 7.87 -7.79 8.61
N MET A 77 7.95 -7.86 9.93
CA MET A 77 8.02 -9.11 10.68
C MET A 77 6.78 -9.28 11.56
N LYS A 78 6.54 -10.50 12.04
CA LYS A 78 5.48 -10.78 13.02
C LYS A 78 5.62 -9.90 14.28
N ALA A 79 6.85 -9.65 14.73
CA ALA A 79 7.13 -8.80 15.89
C ALA A 79 6.62 -7.36 15.70
N ASP A 80 6.61 -6.84 14.48
CA ASP A 80 6.06 -5.51 14.23
C ASP A 80 4.55 -5.47 14.40
N HIS A 81 3.87 -6.56 14.05
CA HIS A 81 2.43 -6.70 14.26
C HIS A 81 2.10 -6.77 15.76
N VAL A 82 2.92 -7.48 16.55
CA VAL A 82 2.83 -7.49 18.03
C VAL A 82 2.96 -6.07 18.58
N ALA A 83 3.85 -5.27 18.00
CA ALA A 83 4.04 -3.87 18.37
C ALA A 83 2.99 -2.90 17.77
N GLY A 84 1.94 -3.41 17.12
CA GLY A 84 0.87 -2.60 16.52
C GLY A 84 1.29 -1.79 15.29
N LYS A 85 2.35 -2.21 14.58
CA LYS A 85 2.89 -1.54 13.39
C LYS A 85 2.46 -2.25 12.10
N PHE A 86 2.73 -1.61 10.96
CA PHE A 86 2.39 -2.08 9.61
C PHE A 86 0.92 -2.51 9.50
N CYS A 87 0.68 -3.74 9.03
CA CYS A 87 -0.65 -4.30 8.91
C CYS A 87 -1.34 -4.39 10.28
N GLY A 88 -0.56 -4.65 11.35
CA GLY A 88 -1.05 -4.81 12.72
C GLY A 88 -1.61 -3.54 13.37
N THR A 89 -1.43 -2.36 12.76
CA THR A 89 -2.07 -1.12 13.23
C THR A 89 -3.60 -1.17 13.10
N CYS A 90 -4.10 -1.93 12.13
CA CYS A 90 -5.54 -2.09 11.84
C CYS A 90 -6.00 -3.56 11.88
N HIS A 91 -5.17 -4.50 11.45
CA HIS A 91 -5.49 -5.94 11.49
C HIS A 91 -5.30 -6.53 12.90
N ASP A 92 -5.86 -5.88 13.92
CA ASP A 92 -5.70 -6.25 15.33
C ASP A 92 -6.82 -7.16 15.86
N GLY A 93 -7.78 -7.54 15.02
CA GLY A 93 -8.97 -8.32 15.39
C GLY A 93 -10.14 -7.46 15.87
N THR A 94 -9.97 -6.15 16.00
CA THR A 94 -11.02 -5.20 16.39
C THR A 94 -11.39 -4.25 15.26
N LYS A 95 -10.42 -3.58 14.63
CA LYS A 95 -10.67 -2.65 13.52
C LYS A 95 -10.82 -3.38 12.18
N ALA A 96 -10.04 -4.44 12.00
CA ALA A 96 -10.11 -5.36 10.88
C ALA A 96 -9.81 -6.78 11.37
N PHE A 97 -9.90 -7.77 10.48
CA PHE A 97 -9.57 -9.15 10.83
C PHE A 97 -8.15 -9.25 11.40
N GLY A 98 -7.98 -10.08 12.42
CA GLY A 98 -6.72 -10.23 13.17
C GLY A 98 -5.62 -10.96 12.41
N TRP A 99 -4.37 -10.69 12.79
CA TRP A 99 -3.17 -11.45 12.38
C TRP A 99 -2.75 -12.50 13.42
N GLN A 100 -3.36 -12.49 14.61
CA GLN A 100 -2.97 -13.31 15.75
C GLN A 100 -3.20 -14.81 15.52
N GLU A 101 -2.60 -15.63 16.37
CA GLU A 101 -2.82 -17.08 16.36
C GLU A 101 -4.32 -17.42 16.48
N GLY A 102 -4.76 -18.42 15.70
CA GLY A 102 -6.17 -18.75 15.55
C GLY A 102 -6.91 -17.92 14.50
N SER A 103 -6.29 -16.88 13.92
CA SER A 103 -6.85 -16.14 12.79
C SER A 103 -6.63 -16.86 11.46
N ASP A 104 -7.40 -16.46 10.45
CA ASP A 104 -7.23 -16.98 9.10
C ASP A 104 -6.01 -16.35 8.41
N CYS A 105 -4.85 -16.99 8.57
CA CYS A 105 -3.58 -16.57 7.96
C CYS A 105 -3.65 -16.49 6.43
N THR A 106 -4.55 -17.25 5.79
CA THR A 106 -4.66 -17.33 4.32
C THR A 106 -5.23 -16.08 3.68
N LYS A 107 -5.82 -15.18 4.49
CA LYS A 107 -6.29 -13.86 4.04
C LYS A 107 -5.13 -12.99 3.55
N CYS A 108 -3.94 -13.16 4.12
CA CYS A 108 -2.75 -12.43 3.72
C CYS A 108 -1.73 -13.34 3.04
N HIS A 109 -1.40 -14.47 3.66
CA HIS A 109 -0.36 -15.38 3.20
C HIS A 109 -0.92 -16.35 2.16
N LYS A 110 -0.61 -16.11 0.90
CA LYS A 110 -0.92 -17.01 -0.20
C LYS A 110 0.26 -17.94 -0.41
N LYS A 111 0.02 -19.25 -0.34
CA LYS A 111 1.00 -20.23 -0.79
C LYS A 111 1.32 -19.93 -2.25
N GLU A 112 2.59 -19.99 -2.61
CA GLU A 112 2.93 -20.01 -4.02
C GLU A 112 2.34 -21.29 -4.60
N GLU A 113 1.47 -21.15 -5.60
CA GLU A 113 1.05 -22.28 -6.43
C GLU A 113 2.33 -22.81 -7.08
N THR A 114 2.83 -23.97 -6.61
CA THR A 114 3.85 -24.73 -7.34
C THR A 114 3.25 -25.09 -8.68
N LYS A 115 3.69 -24.37 -9.72
CA LYS A 115 3.43 -24.71 -11.11
C LYS A 115 4.25 -25.94 -11.50
#